data_AF-A0A8A3S468-F1
#
_entry.id   AF-A0A8A3S468-F1
#
_cell.length_a   1.000
_cell.length_b   1.000
_cell.length_c   1.000
_cell.angle_alpha   90.00
_cell.angle_beta   90.00
_cell.angle_gamma   90.00
#
_symmetry.space_group_name_H-M   'P 1'
#
loop_
_entity.id
_entity.type
_entity.pdbx_description
1 polymer ?
#
loop_
_entity_poly.entity_id
_entity_poly.type
_entity_poly.pdbx_seq_one_letter_code
_entity_poly.pdbx_strand_id
1 'polypeptide(L)'
;MNRRTRMWSFSIFMILLLVSMVTGASADSLSESPDDKQIFEEKALKVVSERGAIPIEQLEIRHSTVAQSPLTGEKIYSFKMRDTQSGTYYSISLDENLNAVDLDRVAETDHAEDLDRYGKFSPDLYKKFLTADPDENISVWIWMTEPENMLEIERDTSDEREKELRASRIEMYLSHEKPVIDRLRAEGIEITYASKLSPSIFADLPPDMILELSTRPDIISIAPSGSGEVEREAEEPAVNAPDVRSRGWCSNTTSRFDVDDHAIWPAGLHALINRIRAVQTGFSPPENLSATPPLPLETPPSPTPTLHDDRGVRVFTDHESYYIGGIVTFGIENNGHKNIEFLYGAPAGAQIKQNGTWISFRAFGVNMGPTENIWSVHPGETKTFMWDTSKGCRIADKKMTTPPPGQYRIVFHGGFASDEFTLMERPEGEPEMYNISTFSDGSHLEIVTDETSYSAGDVVTFQVINNGAEESRFPSNTPLEIQTKKNGNWAPADILPCTDYHIMAKGWNLQPGEKKTYWWDTGGTKCESRLEENMTTPPGIYRIVLRFGTYKGPIEFVSGEFTIQEEIRTGDL
;
A
#
# COMPACT_ATOMS: atom_id res chain seq x y z
N MET A 1 18.72 -3.92 35.49
CA MET A 1 18.56 -2.78 34.55
C MET A 1 17.42 -1.91 35.08
N ASN A 2 17.67 -0.63 35.39
CA ASN A 2 16.77 0.20 36.21
C ASN A 2 15.56 0.73 35.41
N ARG A 3 14.33 0.61 35.95
CA ARG A 3 13.09 1.06 35.27
C ARG A 3 13.09 2.54 34.85
N ARG A 4 13.84 3.41 35.53
CA ARG A 4 13.98 4.84 35.16
C ARG A 4 14.61 5.09 33.79
N THR A 5 15.52 4.24 33.34
CA THR A 5 16.15 4.38 32.00
C THR A 5 15.23 4.00 30.83
N ARG A 6 14.10 3.32 31.07
CA ARG A 6 13.21 2.81 30.00
C ARG A 6 12.09 3.76 29.61
N MET A 7 11.64 4.64 30.52
CA MET A 7 10.68 5.71 30.20
C MET A 7 11.26 6.73 29.21
N TRP A 8 12.59 6.88 29.18
CA TRP A 8 13.28 7.86 28.34
C TRP A 8 13.35 7.40 26.88
N SER A 9 13.42 6.09 26.61
CA SER A 9 13.61 5.55 25.25
C SER A 9 12.44 5.81 24.29
N PHE A 10 11.22 6.02 24.81
CA PHE A 10 10.05 6.34 23.97
C PHE A 10 9.92 7.84 23.69
N SER A 11 10.23 8.69 24.68
CA SER A 11 10.36 10.14 24.49
C SER A 11 11.51 10.48 23.54
N ILE A 12 12.65 9.77 23.63
CA ILE A 12 13.79 9.90 22.71
C ILE A 12 13.40 9.50 21.27
N PHE A 13 12.56 8.47 21.09
CA PHE A 13 12.07 8.07 19.78
C PHE A 13 11.13 9.12 19.15
N MET A 14 10.29 9.77 19.96
CA MET A 14 9.44 10.88 19.52
C MET A 14 10.26 12.17 19.25
N ILE A 15 11.31 12.44 20.03
CA ILE A 15 12.24 13.56 19.80
C ILE A 15 13.05 13.35 18.50
N LEU A 16 13.53 12.13 18.21
CA LEU A 16 14.14 11.80 16.92
C LEU A 16 13.15 11.87 15.74
N LEU A 17 11.84 11.75 16.00
CA LEU A 17 10.78 11.97 15.00
C LEU A 17 10.48 13.47 14.82
N LEU A 18 10.52 14.26 15.89
CA LEU A 18 10.45 15.73 15.90
C LEU A 18 11.65 16.40 15.19
N VAL A 19 12.82 15.75 15.17
CA VAL A 19 14.00 16.18 14.39
C VAL A 19 13.70 16.29 12.88
N SER A 20 12.64 15.65 12.38
CA SER A 20 12.21 15.76 10.97
C SER A 20 11.37 17.01 10.65
N MET A 21 10.90 17.77 11.66
CA MET A 21 9.76 18.70 11.48
C MET A 21 10.06 20.19 11.66
N VAL A 22 11.31 20.58 11.89
CA VAL A 22 11.64 22.01 11.94
C VAL A 22 12.09 22.49 10.55
N THR A 23 11.13 23.11 9.87
CA THR A 23 11.22 24.04 8.72
C THR A 23 11.06 23.49 7.29
N GLY A 24 9.87 23.74 6.74
CA GLY A 24 9.64 23.98 5.30
C GLY A 24 10.25 25.30 4.81
N ALA A 25 11.51 25.54 5.18
CA ALA A 25 12.36 26.55 4.56
C ALA A 25 13.36 25.80 3.70
N SER A 26 12.97 25.51 2.46
CA SER A 26 13.80 24.86 1.44
C SER A 26 14.48 23.57 1.92
N ALA A 27 13.95 22.43 1.50
CA ALA A 27 14.81 21.30 1.17
C ALA A 27 15.71 21.71 -0.01
N ASP A 28 16.62 22.66 0.20
CA ASP A 28 17.97 22.47 -0.29
C ASP A 28 18.34 21.14 0.35
N SER A 29 18.15 20.06 -0.42
CA SER A 29 18.82 18.79 -0.14
C SER A 29 20.19 19.19 0.35
N LEU A 30 20.54 18.86 1.59
CA LEU A 30 21.91 18.91 2.06
C LEU A 30 22.66 18.04 1.05
N SER A 31 23.09 18.68 -0.03
CA SER A 31 23.71 18.09 -1.19
C SER A 31 25.11 17.85 -0.70
N GLU A 32 25.24 16.82 0.12
CA GLU A 32 26.54 16.29 0.43
C GLU A 32 27.25 16.05 -0.88
N SER A 33 28.48 16.54 -0.94
CA SER A 33 29.35 16.11 -2.00
C SER A 33 29.35 14.59 -1.99
N PRO A 34 29.19 13.92 -3.15
CA PRO A 34 29.34 12.46 -3.23
C PRO A 34 30.61 11.96 -2.52
N ASP A 35 31.65 12.80 -2.47
CA ASP A 35 32.91 12.53 -1.78
C ASP A 35 32.76 12.45 -0.25
N ASP A 36 31.91 13.28 0.36
CA ASP A 36 31.71 13.29 1.82
C ASP A 36 31.02 12.01 2.25
N LYS A 37 29.93 11.63 1.56
CA LYS A 37 29.18 10.41 1.84
C LYS A 37 30.07 9.16 1.85
N GLN A 38 30.94 9.01 0.85
CA GLN A 38 31.85 7.87 0.77
C GLN A 38 32.81 7.81 1.97
N ILE A 39 33.34 8.95 2.42
CA ILE A 39 34.23 9.02 3.59
C ILE A 39 33.49 8.55 4.86
N PHE A 40 32.24 8.96 5.06
CA PHE A 40 31.45 8.50 6.21
C PHE A 40 31.10 7.01 6.12
N GLU A 41 30.75 6.51 4.94
CA GLU A 41 30.46 5.09 4.70
C GLU A 41 31.68 4.19 5.00
N GLU A 42 32.86 4.56 4.48
CA GLU A 42 34.12 3.85 4.74
C GLU A 42 34.45 3.84 6.23
N LYS A 43 34.25 4.98 6.92
CA LYS A 43 34.45 5.07 8.36
C LYS A 43 33.47 4.18 9.13
N ALA A 44 32.19 4.19 8.78
CA ALA A 44 31.16 3.40 9.44
C ALA A 44 31.46 1.90 9.36
N LEU A 45 31.80 1.42 8.15
CA LEU A 45 32.22 0.04 7.90
C LEU A 45 33.43 -0.35 8.77
N LYS A 46 34.45 0.52 8.81
CA LYS A 46 35.66 0.29 9.60
C LYS A 46 35.35 0.18 11.09
N VAL A 47 34.54 1.09 11.65
CA VAL A 47 34.23 1.07 13.09
C VAL A 47 33.41 -0.16 13.48
N VAL A 48 32.44 -0.58 12.65
CA VAL A 48 31.67 -1.81 12.91
C VAL A 48 32.52 -3.06 12.74
N SER A 49 33.38 -3.10 11.72
CA SER A 49 34.35 -4.18 11.52
C SER A 49 35.25 -4.38 12.74
N GLU A 50 35.84 -3.30 13.25
CA GLU A 50 36.72 -3.32 14.44
C GLU A 50 35.97 -3.76 15.71
N ARG A 51 34.76 -3.25 15.93
CA ARG A 51 33.94 -3.58 17.12
C ARG A 51 33.41 -5.01 17.11
N GLY A 52 33.03 -5.52 15.93
CA GLY A 52 32.44 -6.84 15.77
C GLY A 52 33.45 -7.95 15.47
N ALA A 53 34.73 -7.60 15.19
CA ALA A 53 35.70 -8.50 14.58
C ALA A 53 35.19 -9.15 13.28
N ILE A 54 34.44 -8.38 12.47
CA ILE A 54 33.84 -8.81 11.19
C ILE A 54 34.68 -8.22 10.07
N PRO A 55 35.15 -8.99 9.08
CA PRO A 55 35.88 -8.44 7.94
C PRO A 55 35.05 -7.38 7.20
N ILE A 56 35.67 -6.28 6.79
CA ILE A 56 34.97 -5.15 6.13
C ILE A 56 34.23 -5.64 4.88
N GLU A 57 34.83 -6.57 4.13
CA GLU A 57 34.26 -7.19 2.93
C GLU A 57 32.99 -8.01 3.19
N GLN A 58 32.68 -8.34 4.45
CA GLN A 58 31.45 -9.02 4.83
C GLN A 58 30.33 -8.04 5.20
N LEU A 59 30.64 -6.75 5.40
CA LEU A 59 29.66 -5.74 5.77
C LEU A 59 29.14 -5.00 4.54
N GLU A 60 27.82 -4.93 4.42
CA GLU A 60 27.12 -4.21 3.36
C GLU A 60 26.27 -3.09 3.97
N ILE A 61 26.48 -1.83 3.58
CA ILE A 61 25.59 -0.74 3.96
C ILE A 61 24.27 -0.90 3.22
N ARG A 62 23.17 -1.07 3.97
CA ARG A 62 21.81 -1.20 3.42
C ARG A 62 21.05 0.11 3.49
N HIS A 63 21.43 0.99 4.41
CA HIS A 63 20.79 2.29 4.60
C HIS A 63 21.78 3.30 5.21
N SER A 64 21.68 4.54 4.75
CA SER A 64 22.39 5.70 5.27
C SER A 64 21.39 6.85 5.40
N THR A 65 21.40 7.54 6.53
CA THR A 65 20.61 8.75 6.74
C THR A 65 21.45 9.82 7.42
N VAL A 66 21.12 11.08 7.13
CA VAL A 66 21.73 12.25 7.77
C VAL A 66 20.62 13.01 8.48
N ALA A 67 20.82 13.28 9.77
CA ALA A 67 19.94 14.09 10.57
C ALA A 67 20.72 15.27 11.15
N GLN A 68 20.03 16.38 11.42
CA GLN A 68 20.62 17.50 12.15
C GLN A 68 19.76 17.78 13.37
N SER A 69 20.37 17.80 14.56
CA SER A 69 19.64 18.18 15.77
C SER A 69 19.17 19.63 15.64
N PRO A 70 17.87 19.91 15.83
CA PRO A 70 17.29 21.21 15.52
C PRO A 70 17.80 22.33 16.43
N LEU A 71 18.16 22.04 17.69
CA LEU A 71 18.56 23.06 18.65
C LEU A 71 20.07 23.17 18.84
N THR A 72 20.79 22.05 18.76
CA THR A 72 22.26 22.05 18.87
C THR A 72 22.95 22.23 17.52
N GLY A 73 22.25 21.94 16.41
CA GLY A 73 22.82 21.95 15.07
C GLY A 73 23.77 20.79 14.76
N GLU A 74 23.96 19.84 15.70
CA GLU A 74 24.83 18.67 15.53
C GLU A 74 24.31 17.80 14.37
N LYS A 75 25.13 17.61 13.33
CA LYS A 75 24.81 16.68 12.23
C LYS A 75 25.25 15.27 12.60
N ILE A 76 24.38 14.32 12.29
CA ILE A 76 24.51 12.92 12.65
C ILE A 76 24.30 12.05 11.42
N TYR A 77 25.29 11.22 11.14
CA TYR A 77 25.35 10.30 10.02
C TYR A 77 25.08 8.88 10.51
N SER A 78 23.90 8.34 10.24
CA SER A 78 23.50 7.03 10.73
C SER A 78 23.50 5.99 9.62
N PHE A 79 24.15 4.86 9.88
CA PHE A 79 24.33 3.77 8.94
C PHE A 79 23.75 2.48 9.51
N LYS A 80 23.06 1.72 8.65
CA LYS A 80 22.68 0.33 8.91
C LYS A 80 23.42 -0.58 7.97
N MET A 81 24.18 -1.48 8.56
CA MET A 81 24.97 -2.46 7.86
C MET A 81 24.40 -3.85 8.10
N ARG A 82 24.54 -4.73 7.11
CA ARG A 82 24.25 -6.15 7.22
C ARG A 82 25.55 -6.92 7.07
N ASP A 83 25.83 -7.80 8.01
CA ASP A 83 26.82 -8.87 7.80
C ASP A 83 26.22 -9.88 6.82
N THR A 84 26.84 -9.98 5.64
CA THR A 84 26.39 -10.83 4.54
C THR A 84 26.53 -12.33 4.81
N GLN A 85 27.38 -12.72 5.78
CA GLN A 85 27.56 -14.12 6.18
C GLN A 85 26.50 -14.55 7.20
N SER A 86 26.33 -13.80 8.29
CA SER A 86 25.39 -14.17 9.36
C SER A 86 23.96 -13.65 9.12
N GLY A 87 23.80 -12.63 8.28
CA GLY A 87 22.56 -11.88 8.12
C GLY A 87 22.28 -10.88 9.24
N THR A 88 23.15 -10.75 10.23
CA THR A 88 22.99 -9.85 11.38
C THR A 88 23.11 -8.39 10.96
N TYR A 89 22.30 -7.51 11.56
CA TYR A 89 22.33 -6.08 11.31
C TYR A 89 23.07 -5.32 12.42
N TYR A 90 23.82 -4.30 12.00
CA TYR A 90 24.56 -3.39 12.87
C TYR A 90 24.18 -1.96 12.53
N SER A 91 24.11 -1.10 13.55
CA SER A 91 23.88 0.32 13.38
C SER A 91 25.01 1.11 14.02
N ILE A 92 25.41 2.20 13.38
CA ILE A 92 26.31 3.19 13.96
C ILE A 92 25.89 4.59 13.52
N SER A 93 26.09 5.56 14.40
CA SER A 93 25.92 6.97 14.10
C SER A 93 27.25 7.69 14.28
N LEU A 94 27.60 8.60 13.37
CA LEU A 94 28.83 9.38 13.38
C LEU A 94 28.52 10.89 13.43
N ASP A 95 29.36 11.68 14.08
CA ASP A 95 29.32 13.16 13.98
C ASP A 95 30.07 13.63 12.72
N GLU A 96 30.04 14.94 12.43
CA GLU A 96 30.81 15.57 11.32
C GLU A 96 32.33 15.32 11.42
N ASN A 97 32.84 14.94 12.59
CA ASN A 97 34.25 14.64 12.83
C ASN A 97 34.57 13.14 12.75
N LEU A 98 33.65 12.32 12.20
CA LEU A 98 33.79 10.87 12.02
C LEU A 98 33.92 10.08 13.34
N ASN A 99 33.49 10.65 14.47
CA ASN A 99 33.45 9.97 15.76
C ASN A 99 32.11 9.28 15.95
N ALA A 100 32.13 8.12 16.59
CA ALA A 100 30.89 7.43 16.94
C ALA A 100 30.11 8.22 18.00
N VAL A 101 28.82 8.43 17.75
CA VAL A 101 27.92 9.18 18.62
C VAL A 101 26.89 8.25 19.24
N ASP A 102 26.59 8.51 20.51
CA ASP A 102 25.45 7.93 21.21
C ASP A 102 24.21 8.79 20.91
N LEU A 103 23.28 8.25 20.12
CA LEU A 103 22.06 8.95 19.73
C LEU A 103 21.19 9.32 20.94
N ASP A 104 21.19 8.48 21.99
CA ASP A 104 20.40 8.76 23.19
C ASP A 104 20.96 10.02 23.87
N ARG A 105 22.29 10.16 23.97
CA ARG A 105 22.94 11.37 24.51
C ARG A 105 22.63 12.62 23.69
N VAL A 106 22.61 12.53 22.36
CA VAL A 106 22.28 13.70 21.51
C VAL A 106 20.84 14.11 21.72
N ALA A 107 19.90 13.16 21.72
CA ALA A 107 18.49 13.45 21.99
C ALA A 107 18.27 14.03 23.39
N GLU A 108 18.97 13.53 24.41
CA GLU A 108 18.93 14.08 25.77
C GLU A 108 19.49 15.51 25.83
N THR A 109 20.55 15.81 25.08
CA THR A 109 21.15 17.16 25.02
C THR A 109 20.22 18.14 24.31
N ASP A 110 19.67 17.75 23.16
CA ASP A 110 18.72 18.55 22.40
C ASP A 110 17.44 18.81 23.22
N HIS A 111 16.92 17.78 23.90
CA HIS A 111 15.77 17.94 24.78
C HIS A 111 16.05 18.83 26.00
N ALA A 112 17.24 18.75 26.60
CA ALA A 112 17.61 19.64 27.69
C ALA A 112 17.67 21.11 27.23
N GLU A 113 18.21 21.36 26.03
CA GLU A 113 18.19 22.69 25.40
C GLU A 113 16.75 23.16 25.08
N ASP A 114 15.88 22.25 24.63
CA ASP A 114 14.46 22.54 24.37
C ASP A 114 13.75 22.98 25.67
N LEU A 115 13.93 22.23 26.74
CA LEU A 115 13.37 22.54 28.06
C LEU A 115 13.93 23.84 28.65
N ASP A 116 15.22 24.14 28.45
CA ASP A 116 15.83 25.39 28.92
C ASP A 116 15.26 26.61 28.18
N ARG A 117 15.09 26.50 26.85
CA ARG A 117 14.62 27.61 26.00
C ARG A 117 13.11 27.82 26.06
N TYR A 118 12.33 26.75 26.07
CA TYR A 118 10.88 26.79 25.85
C TYR A 118 10.07 26.19 27.01
N GLY A 119 10.73 25.61 28.01
CA GLY A 119 10.03 24.89 29.08
C GLY A 119 9.30 23.69 28.52
N LYS A 120 8.00 23.55 28.83
CA LYS A 120 7.17 22.47 28.28
C LYS A 120 6.46 22.84 26.98
N PHE A 121 6.72 24.03 26.44
CA PHE A 121 6.10 24.47 25.21
C PHE A 121 6.93 24.01 24.02
N SER A 122 6.29 23.56 22.95
CA SER A 122 7.01 23.42 21.68
C SER A 122 7.46 24.80 21.16
N PRO A 123 8.50 24.88 20.30
CA PRO A 123 8.99 26.16 19.79
C PRO A 123 7.91 27.01 19.13
N ASP A 124 6.97 26.39 18.42
CA ASP A 124 5.90 27.12 17.73
C ASP A 124 4.77 27.54 18.67
N LEU A 125 4.45 26.74 19.69
CA LEU A 125 3.55 27.20 20.75
C LEU A 125 4.18 28.34 21.53
N TYR A 126 5.47 28.28 21.85
CA TYR A 126 6.16 29.34 22.57
C TYR A 126 6.10 30.67 21.82
N LYS A 127 6.38 30.67 20.50
CA LYS A 127 6.25 31.86 19.66
C LYS A 127 4.82 32.41 19.67
N LYS A 128 3.81 31.53 19.47
CA LYS A 128 2.39 31.94 19.44
C LYS A 128 1.95 32.48 20.79
N PHE A 129 2.34 31.83 21.88
CA PHE A 129 2.04 32.19 23.25
C PHE A 129 2.54 33.60 23.61
N LEU A 130 3.74 33.98 23.16
CA LEU A 130 4.29 35.31 23.42
C LEU A 130 3.53 36.45 22.73
N THR A 131 2.78 36.15 21.67
CA THR A 131 2.07 37.16 20.86
C THR A 131 0.56 37.11 21.00
N ALA A 132 0.01 36.07 21.63
CA ALA A 132 -1.42 35.87 21.76
C ALA A 132 -2.04 36.88 22.73
N ASP A 133 -3.27 37.31 22.42
CA ASP A 133 -4.05 38.11 23.36
C ASP A 133 -4.41 37.26 24.60
N PRO A 134 -4.52 37.84 25.82
CA PRO A 134 -4.86 37.07 27.03
C PRO A 134 -6.19 36.31 26.95
N ASP A 135 -7.13 36.78 26.12
CA ASP A 135 -8.44 36.17 25.90
C ASP A 135 -8.49 35.31 24.61
N GLU A 136 -7.39 35.19 23.86
CA GLU A 136 -7.33 34.38 22.64
C GLU A 136 -7.21 32.90 23.00
N ASN A 137 -8.14 32.09 22.50
CA ASN A 137 -8.02 30.64 22.62
C ASN A 137 -7.02 30.09 21.60
N ILE A 138 -6.01 29.38 22.10
CA ILE A 138 -5.02 28.66 21.30
C ILE A 138 -5.38 27.18 21.33
N SER A 139 -5.61 26.60 20.15
CA SER A 139 -5.79 25.17 20.00
C SER A 139 -4.48 24.45 20.28
N VAL A 140 -4.47 23.58 21.31
CA VAL A 140 -3.28 22.88 21.79
C VAL A 140 -3.49 21.38 21.90
N TRP A 141 -2.38 20.66 21.80
CA TRP A 141 -2.20 19.26 22.13
C TRP A 141 -1.34 19.16 23.39
N ILE A 142 -1.86 18.51 24.42
CA ILE A 142 -1.24 18.34 25.74
C ILE A 142 -0.81 16.89 25.85
N TRP A 143 0.49 16.65 25.95
CA TRP A 143 1.05 15.31 26.14
C TRP A 143 1.38 15.08 27.61
N MET A 144 0.74 14.06 28.19
CA MET A 144 0.92 13.68 29.59
C MET A 144 1.98 12.59 29.73
N THR A 145 2.46 12.42 30.95
CA THR A 145 3.28 11.28 31.36
C THR A 145 2.55 9.96 31.12
N GLU A 146 3.29 8.90 30.83
CA GLU A 146 2.72 7.56 30.77
C GLU A 146 2.22 7.11 32.15
N PRO A 147 1.04 6.48 32.25
CA PRO A 147 0.54 5.92 33.50
C PRO A 147 1.54 4.94 34.11
N GLU A 148 1.74 5.03 35.42
CA GLU A 148 2.55 4.04 36.13
C GLU A 148 1.94 2.63 35.95
N ASN A 149 2.81 1.64 35.75
CA ASN A 149 2.43 0.22 35.57
C ASN A 149 1.78 -0.11 34.23
N MET A 150 1.98 0.72 33.20
CA MET A 150 1.62 0.31 31.84
C MET A 150 2.33 -0.99 31.45
N LEU A 151 1.55 -1.98 31.02
CA LEU A 151 2.08 -3.22 30.49
C LEU A 151 2.62 -2.99 29.07
N GLU A 152 3.86 -3.41 28.83
CA GLU A 152 4.43 -3.48 27.49
C GLU A 152 3.74 -4.61 26.71
N ILE A 153 3.35 -4.31 25.47
CA ILE A 153 2.87 -5.33 24.54
C ILE A 153 4.13 -5.95 23.92
N GLU A 154 4.40 -7.20 24.26
CA GLU A 154 5.49 -7.97 23.65
C GLU A 154 5.12 -8.34 22.21
N ARG A 155 6.09 -8.38 21.30
CA ARG A 155 5.85 -8.64 19.88
C ARG A 155 5.23 -10.00 19.58
N ASP A 156 5.49 -11.00 20.43
CA ASP A 156 5.02 -12.38 20.26
C ASP A 156 3.76 -12.68 21.08
N THR A 157 3.01 -11.63 21.43
CA THR A 157 1.74 -11.76 22.17
C THR A 157 0.66 -12.29 21.22
N SER A 158 -0.12 -13.29 21.66
CA SER A 158 -1.30 -13.75 20.91
C SER A 158 -2.32 -12.62 20.72
N ASP A 159 -3.04 -12.60 19.60
CA ASP A 159 -4.07 -11.59 19.27
C ASP A 159 -5.06 -11.32 20.43
N GLU A 160 -5.52 -12.36 21.14
CA GLU A 160 -6.42 -12.21 22.28
C GLU A 160 -5.77 -11.42 23.42
N ARG A 161 -4.51 -11.73 23.71
CA ARG A 161 -3.75 -11.07 24.76
C ARG A 161 -3.36 -9.65 24.36
N GLU A 162 -3.06 -9.40 23.08
CA GLU A 162 -2.85 -8.03 22.59
C GLU A 162 -4.13 -7.20 22.77
N LYS A 163 -5.29 -7.76 22.42
CA LYS A 163 -6.59 -7.12 22.60
C LYS A 163 -6.88 -6.79 24.06
N GLU A 164 -6.59 -7.71 24.99
CA GLU A 164 -6.69 -7.47 26.44
C GLU A 164 -5.77 -6.34 26.91
N LEU A 165 -4.49 -6.38 26.50
CA LEU A 165 -3.51 -5.35 26.87
C LEU A 165 -3.91 -3.97 26.32
N ARG A 166 -4.43 -3.92 25.08
CA ARG A 166 -4.94 -2.70 24.47
C ARG A 166 -6.15 -2.15 25.23
N ALA A 167 -7.12 -3.00 25.60
CA ALA A 167 -8.26 -2.60 26.41
C ALA A 167 -7.82 -2.04 27.78
N SER A 168 -6.88 -2.73 28.44
CA SER A 168 -6.32 -2.27 29.73
C SER A 168 -5.59 -0.93 29.60
N ARG A 169 -4.82 -0.71 28.52
CA ARG A 169 -4.17 0.59 28.25
C ARG A 169 -5.18 1.72 28.06
N ILE A 170 -6.25 1.48 27.31
CA ILE A 170 -7.32 2.47 27.13
C ILE A 170 -7.90 2.89 28.49
N GLU A 171 -8.20 1.93 29.37
CA GLU A 171 -8.71 2.23 30.71
C GLU A 171 -7.71 3.02 31.57
N MET A 172 -6.42 2.68 31.51
CA MET A 172 -5.37 3.40 32.22
C MET A 172 -5.24 4.85 31.74
N TYR A 173 -5.26 5.09 30.42
CA TYR A 173 -5.22 6.45 29.88
C TYR A 173 -6.45 7.27 30.29
N LEU A 174 -7.65 6.70 30.14
CA LEU A 174 -8.88 7.38 30.55
C LEU A 174 -8.87 7.77 32.03
N SER A 175 -8.32 6.91 32.90
CA SER A 175 -8.18 7.22 34.33
C SER A 175 -7.11 8.28 34.59
N HIS A 176 -6.00 8.25 33.85
CA HIS A 176 -4.86 9.16 34.02
C HIS A 176 -5.16 10.58 33.53
N GLU A 177 -5.90 10.71 32.42
CA GLU A 177 -6.30 11.99 31.83
C GLU A 177 -7.45 12.67 32.58
N LYS A 178 -8.27 11.88 33.28
CA LYS A 178 -9.51 12.35 33.93
C LYS A 178 -9.32 13.59 34.82
N PRO A 179 -8.29 13.69 35.69
CA PRO A 179 -8.11 14.88 36.53
C PRO A 179 -7.88 16.18 35.73
N VAL A 180 -7.20 16.10 34.58
CA VAL A 180 -6.97 17.25 33.70
C VAL A 180 -8.26 17.60 32.95
N ILE A 181 -8.94 16.60 32.39
CA ILE A 181 -10.22 16.78 31.69
C ILE A 181 -11.30 17.39 32.61
N ASP A 182 -11.44 16.88 33.83
CA ASP A 182 -12.42 17.39 34.78
C ASP A 182 -12.11 18.83 35.19
N ARG A 183 -10.83 19.17 35.39
CA ARG A 183 -10.37 20.54 35.68
C ARG A 183 -10.72 21.49 34.54
N LEU A 184 -10.38 21.13 33.31
CA LEU A 184 -10.67 21.95 32.13
C LEU A 184 -12.18 22.19 31.95
N ARG A 185 -12.99 21.13 32.09
CA ARG A 185 -14.46 21.26 32.02
C ARG A 185 -15.05 22.13 33.12
N ALA A 186 -14.48 22.11 34.33
CA ALA A 186 -14.92 22.96 35.43
C ALA A 186 -14.69 24.46 35.15
N GLU A 187 -13.71 24.78 34.30
CA GLU A 187 -13.43 26.14 33.81
C GLU A 187 -14.21 26.48 32.52
N GLY A 188 -15.16 25.63 32.12
CA GLY A 188 -15.98 25.85 30.93
C GLY A 188 -15.23 25.60 29.61
N ILE A 189 -14.05 25.00 29.65
CA ILE A 189 -13.29 24.61 28.46
C ILE A 189 -13.88 23.35 27.85
N GLU A 190 -14.11 23.38 26.54
CA GLU A 190 -14.50 22.22 25.75
C GLU A 190 -13.26 21.41 25.34
N ILE A 191 -13.33 20.08 25.52
CA ILE A 191 -12.29 19.16 25.07
C ILE A 191 -12.64 18.72 23.65
N THR A 192 -11.82 19.12 22.68
CA THR A 192 -11.98 18.77 21.27
C THR A 192 -11.78 17.27 21.05
N TYR A 193 -10.76 16.68 21.67
CA TYR A 193 -10.47 15.25 21.60
C TYR A 193 -9.60 14.81 22.77
N ALA A 194 -9.78 13.59 23.26
CA ALA A 194 -8.87 12.93 24.20
C ALA A 194 -8.54 11.54 23.64
N SER A 195 -7.26 11.24 23.52
CA SER A 195 -6.81 10.02 22.86
C SER A 195 -7.07 8.80 23.73
N LYS A 196 -7.57 7.73 23.09
CA LYS A 196 -7.73 6.44 23.77
C LYS A 196 -6.45 5.60 23.76
N LEU A 197 -5.48 5.95 22.91
CA LEU A 197 -4.32 5.12 22.60
C LEU A 197 -3.00 5.77 23.03
N SER A 198 -3.03 7.00 23.50
CA SER A 198 -1.91 7.76 24.02
C SER A 198 -2.40 8.70 25.13
N PRO A 199 -1.55 9.12 26.08
CA PRO A 199 -1.94 9.99 27.18
C PRO A 199 -1.99 11.45 26.70
N SER A 200 -2.96 11.80 25.85
CA SER A 200 -2.99 13.11 25.22
C SER A 200 -4.38 13.71 25.04
N ILE A 201 -4.45 15.03 25.26
CA ILE A 201 -5.68 15.83 25.27
C ILE A 201 -5.54 16.99 24.29
N PHE A 202 -6.60 17.26 23.53
CA PHE A 202 -6.71 18.38 22.59
C PHE A 202 -7.82 19.32 23.06
N ALA A 203 -7.50 20.60 23.17
CA ALA A 203 -8.44 21.63 23.64
C ALA A 203 -8.04 23.01 23.12
N ASP A 204 -9.00 23.92 23.10
CA ASP A 204 -8.77 25.35 22.84
C ASP A 204 -8.64 26.08 24.19
N LEU A 205 -7.44 26.58 24.49
CA LEU A 205 -7.11 27.14 25.81
C LEU A 205 -6.63 28.59 25.73
N PRO A 206 -7.03 29.46 26.66
CA PRO A 206 -6.39 30.78 26.83
C PRO A 206 -4.96 30.63 27.38
N PRO A 207 -4.08 31.63 27.18
CA PRO A 207 -2.68 31.57 27.59
C PRO A 207 -2.47 31.32 29.10
N ASP A 208 -3.31 31.87 29.97
CA ASP A 208 -3.19 31.67 31.41
C ASP A 208 -3.39 30.20 31.81
N MET A 209 -4.35 29.51 31.19
CA MET A 209 -4.59 28.08 31.39
C MET A 209 -3.47 27.21 30.83
N ILE A 210 -2.91 27.58 29.66
CA ILE A 210 -1.73 26.90 29.09
C ILE A 210 -0.54 26.99 30.05
N LEU A 211 -0.32 28.17 30.63
CA LEU A 211 0.73 28.39 31.62
C LEU A 211 0.46 27.59 32.90
N GLU A 212 -0.76 27.58 33.44
CA GLU A 212 -1.15 26.75 34.59
C GLU A 212 -0.82 25.28 34.35
N LEU A 213 -1.26 24.73 33.21
CA LEU A 213 -1.02 23.34 32.84
C LEU A 213 0.47 23.00 32.72
N SER A 214 1.29 23.90 32.17
CA SER A 214 2.74 23.69 32.05
C SER A 214 3.42 23.43 33.40
N THR A 215 2.86 23.92 34.51
CA THR A 215 3.41 23.71 35.86
C THR A 215 3.13 22.32 36.43
N ARG A 216 2.20 21.56 35.84
CA ARG A 216 1.79 20.26 36.38
C ARG A 216 2.86 19.19 36.14
N PRO A 217 3.21 18.36 37.14
CA PRO A 217 4.26 17.35 37.00
C PRO A 217 3.88 16.18 36.07
N ASP A 218 2.58 15.95 35.85
CA ASP A 218 2.06 14.89 34.99
C ASP A 218 1.95 15.30 33.51
N ILE A 219 2.25 16.56 33.17
CA ILE A 219 2.34 17.05 31.79
C ILE A 219 3.81 17.12 31.37
N ILE A 220 4.13 16.51 30.22
CA ILE A 220 5.48 16.50 29.63
C ILE A 220 5.64 17.68 28.68
N SER A 221 4.70 17.86 27.76
CA SER A 221 4.78 18.90 26.73
C SER A 221 3.41 19.40 26.31
N ILE A 222 3.39 20.61 25.73
CA ILE A 222 2.22 21.26 25.14
C ILE A 222 2.65 21.84 23.79
N ALA A 223 1.92 21.54 22.73
CA ALA A 223 2.18 22.02 21.37
C ALA A 223 0.88 22.54 20.72
N PRO A 224 0.91 23.30 19.61
CA PRO A 224 -0.31 23.69 18.91
C PRO A 224 -1.00 22.46 18.32
N SER A 225 -2.32 22.34 18.42
CA SER A 225 -3.03 21.27 17.72
C SER A 225 -2.95 21.52 16.21
N GLY A 226 -2.48 20.53 15.45
CA GLY A 226 -2.21 20.67 14.02
C GLY A 226 -0.72 20.77 13.68
N SER A 227 0.18 20.99 14.66
CA SER A 227 1.63 20.77 14.42
C SER A 227 1.92 19.32 14.05
N GLY A 228 1.07 18.39 14.52
CA GLY A 228 1.09 16.98 14.17
C GLY A 228 0.26 16.58 12.95
N GLU A 229 -0.31 17.50 12.17
CA GLU A 229 -0.88 17.12 10.85
C GLU A 229 0.21 16.58 9.92
N VAL A 230 1.46 17.06 10.10
CA VAL A 230 2.67 16.45 9.51
C VAL A 230 3.02 15.12 10.21
N GLU A 231 2.79 14.96 11.52
CA GLU A 231 3.08 13.71 12.27
C GLU A 231 2.12 12.57 11.95
N ARG A 232 0.85 12.86 11.63
CA ARG A 232 -0.13 11.83 11.26
C ARG A 232 0.21 11.18 9.91
N GLU A 233 1.00 11.85 9.07
CA GLU A 233 1.60 11.29 7.85
C GLU A 233 2.78 10.32 8.16
N ALA A 234 3.40 10.41 9.35
CA ALA A 234 4.51 9.56 9.78
C ALA A 234 4.08 8.30 10.56
N GLU A 235 2.80 8.19 10.96
CA GLU A 235 2.23 7.02 11.66
C GLU A 235 1.69 5.92 10.72
N GLU A 236 1.74 6.11 9.40
CA GLU A 236 1.56 5.03 8.42
C GLU A 236 2.74 4.04 8.48
N PRO A 237 2.63 2.77 8.01
CA PRO A 237 3.78 1.90 7.89
C PRO A 237 4.78 2.53 6.91
N ALA A 238 5.73 3.28 7.45
CA ALA A 238 6.72 3.97 6.70
C ALA A 238 7.60 2.95 5.99
N VAL A 239 7.36 2.77 4.70
CA VAL A 239 8.25 2.03 3.80
C VAL A 239 9.63 2.72 3.73
N ASN A 240 9.78 3.95 4.25
CA ASN A 240 11.03 4.71 4.33
C ASN A 240 11.18 5.61 5.58
N ALA A 241 10.87 5.15 6.81
CA ALA A 241 11.19 5.95 8.00
C ALA A 241 12.72 6.04 8.20
N PRO A 242 13.27 7.23 8.53
CA PRO A 242 14.73 7.46 8.66
C PRO A 242 15.37 6.64 9.79
N ASP A 243 14.59 6.13 10.76
CA ASP A 243 15.02 5.09 11.68
C ASP A 243 13.96 3.98 11.91
N VAL A 244 13.75 3.12 10.91
CA VAL A 244 13.12 1.81 11.19
C VAL A 244 14.13 0.96 11.98
N ARG A 245 13.95 0.76 13.30
CA ARG A 245 14.65 -0.32 14.02
C ARG A 245 14.24 -1.67 13.43
N SER A 246 14.86 -2.04 12.33
CA SER A 246 14.65 -3.29 11.58
C SER A 246 15.36 -4.43 12.30
N ARG A 247 14.72 -4.97 13.35
CA ARG A 247 14.95 -6.38 13.70
C ARG A 247 14.04 -7.18 12.78
N GLY A 248 14.67 -7.88 11.84
CA GLY A 248 14.10 -8.41 10.60
C GLY A 248 12.68 -8.96 10.72
N TRP A 249 11.80 -8.41 9.90
CA TRP A 249 10.50 -9.00 9.61
C TRP A 249 10.60 -9.64 8.22
N CYS A 250 10.61 -10.98 8.21
CA CYS A 250 10.26 -11.77 7.03
C CYS A 250 8.96 -12.47 7.40
N SER A 251 7.86 -12.12 6.75
CA SER A 251 6.60 -12.81 6.94
C SER A 251 6.69 -14.24 6.36
N ASN A 252 6.40 -15.19 7.25
CA ASN A 252 5.81 -16.50 6.98
C ASN A 252 6.70 -17.57 6.34
N THR A 253 7.36 -18.36 7.19
CA THR A 253 7.39 -19.84 7.05
C THR A 253 7.71 -20.46 8.40
N THR A 254 6.70 -21.05 9.04
CA THR A 254 6.87 -21.94 10.17
C THR A 254 7.55 -23.20 9.66
N SER A 255 8.88 -23.29 9.82
CA SER A 255 9.58 -24.57 9.82
C SER A 255 10.23 -24.74 11.18
N ARG A 256 9.65 -25.66 11.94
CA ARG A 256 10.10 -26.15 13.23
C ARG A 256 11.36 -26.96 12.96
N PHE A 257 12.52 -26.49 13.40
CA PHE A 257 13.74 -27.31 13.47
C PHE A 257 14.01 -27.66 14.93
N ASP A 258 13.86 -28.95 15.24
CA ASP A 258 14.39 -29.53 16.47
C ASP A 258 15.92 -29.43 16.43
N VAL A 259 16.49 -28.98 17.55
CA VAL A 259 17.94 -28.92 17.77
C VAL A 259 18.36 -30.27 18.35
N ASP A 260 19.11 -31.05 17.59
CA ASP A 260 19.94 -32.12 18.14
C ASP A 260 21.43 -31.79 17.92
N ASP A 261 22.17 -31.94 19.02
CA ASP A 261 23.61 -31.87 19.14
C ASP A 261 24.31 -32.88 18.20
N HIS A 262 25.37 -32.45 17.51
CA HIS A 262 26.70 -33.10 17.56
C HIS A 262 27.72 -32.40 16.65
N ALA A 263 28.98 -32.57 17.05
CA ALA A 263 30.14 -31.81 16.58
C ALA A 263 31.07 -32.63 15.65
N ILE A 264 31.87 -31.89 14.87
CA ILE A 264 33.21 -32.18 14.29
C ILE A 264 33.30 -32.72 12.83
N TRP A 265 34.11 -31.96 12.07
CA TRP A 265 34.70 -31.95 10.69
C TRP A 265 35.50 -33.20 10.19
N PRO A 266 36.15 -33.25 8.98
CA PRO A 266 35.98 -32.55 7.66
C PRO A 266 36.28 -33.37 6.35
N ALA A 267 36.23 -32.66 5.19
CA ALA A 267 36.85 -32.88 3.85
C ALA A 267 36.03 -33.68 2.80
N GLY A 268 35.97 -33.37 1.49
CA GLY A 268 36.57 -32.34 0.63
C GLY A 268 36.28 -32.61 -0.87
N LEU A 269 36.65 -31.64 -1.72
CA LEU A 269 37.04 -31.74 -3.15
C LEU A 269 36.01 -31.59 -4.31
N HIS A 270 36.57 -30.95 -5.35
CA HIS A 270 36.13 -30.36 -6.61
C HIS A 270 35.42 -31.19 -7.70
N ALA A 271 34.81 -30.39 -8.61
CA ALA A 271 34.71 -30.49 -10.09
C ALA A 271 33.45 -31.13 -10.69
N LEU A 272 32.71 -30.36 -11.52
CA LEU A 272 32.55 -30.63 -12.96
C LEU A 272 31.75 -29.50 -13.68
N ILE A 273 32.46 -28.60 -14.36
CA ILE A 273 31.97 -27.82 -15.50
C ILE A 273 32.45 -28.53 -16.77
N ASN A 274 31.59 -28.64 -17.79
CA ASN A 274 31.79 -29.01 -19.21
C ASN A 274 31.22 -30.37 -19.68
N ARG A 275 30.09 -30.31 -20.40
CA ARG A 275 29.63 -31.15 -21.55
C ARG A 275 28.15 -30.81 -21.80
N ILE A 276 27.64 -30.31 -22.93
CA ILE A 276 27.89 -30.59 -24.34
C ILE A 276 27.36 -29.42 -25.19
N ARG A 277 28.11 -29.03 -26.22
CA ARG A 277 27.63 -28.31 -27.41
C ARG A 277 27.88 -29.21 -28.63
N ALA A 278 27.01 -29.03 -29.63
CA ALA A 278 27.12 -29.38 -31.05
C ALA A 278 26.68 -30.79 -31.51
N VAL A 279 25.56 -30.83 -32.23
CA VAL A 279 25.48 -31.38 -33.60
C VAL A 279 24.59 -30.45 -34.44
N GLN A 280 25.12 -30.06 -35.61
CA GLN A 280 24.51 -29.23 -36.65
C GLN A 280 23.76 -30.08 -37.69
N THR A 281 23.16 -29.37 -38.66
CA THR A 281 22.61 -29.76 -39.96
C THR A 281 21.11 -30.08 -39.91
N GLY A 282 20.23 -29.51 -40.74
CA GLY A 282 20.33 -28.61 -41.88
C GLY A 282 19.17 -28.94 -42.83
N PHE A 283 18.31 -27.99 -43.20
CA PHE A 283 17.40 -28.13 -44.34
C PHE A 283 16.91 -26.74 -44.81
N SER A 284 16.99 -26.50 -46.11
CA SER A 284 16.53 -25.31 -46.84
C SER A 284 15.03 -25.40 -47.19
N PRO A 285 14.37 -24.28 -47.53
CA PRO A 285 12.92 -24.14 -47.52
C PRO A 285 12.28 -24.40 -48.89
N PRO A 286 10.95 -24.58 -48.97
CA PRO A 286 10.20 -24.32 -50.20
C PRO A 286 9.55 -22.93 -50.19
N GLU A 287 9.68 -22.28 -51.35
CA GLU A 287 8.99 -21.08 -51.78
C GLU A 287 7.48 -21.29 -52.01
N ASN A 288 6.78 -20.15 -52.07
CA ASN A 288 5.51 -19.87 -52.75
C ASN A 288 4.21 -20.38 -52.10
N LEU A 289 3.49 -19.46 -51.44
CA LEU A 289 2.05 -19.32 -51.62
C LEU A 289 1.62 -17.84 -51.65
N SER A 290 0.96 -17.53 -52.75
CA SER A 290 0.20 -16.36 -53.18
C SER A 290 -0.35 -15.41 -52.11
N ALA A 291 -0.12 -14.11 -52.32
CA ALA A 291 -0.72 -13.02 -51.57
C ALA A 291 -2.19 -12.79 -51.97
N THR A 292 -3.07 -12.76 -50.97
CA THR A 292 -4.43 -12.19 -51.06
C THR A 292 -4.33 -10.75 -50.54
N PRO A 293 -4.88 -9.73 -51.23
CA PRO A 293 -4.85 -8.36 -50.71
C PRO A 293 -5.68 -8.27 -49.42
N PRO A 294 -5.22 -7.56 -48.37
CA PRO A 294 -6.00 -7.36 -47.17
C PRO A 294 -7.22 -6.49 -47.48
N LEU A 295 -8.35 -6.84 -46.86
CA LEU A 295 -9.55 -6.02 -46.80
C LEU A 295 -9.20 -4.65 -46.17
N PRO A 296 -9.89 -3.57 -46.56
CA PRO A 296 -9.63 -2.26 -45.98
C PRO A 296 -9.92 -2.32 -44.48
N LEU A 297 -8.96 -1.90 -43.65
CA LEU A 297 -9.20 -1.62 -42.24
C LEU A 297 -10.36 -0.63 -42.14
N GLU A 298 -11.41 -1.01 -41.43
CA GLU A 298 -12.41 -0.04 -40.95
C GLU A 298 -11.67 0.97 -40.07
N THR A 299 -11.62 2.22 -40.53
CA THR A 299 -11.13 3.33 -39.71
C THR A 299 -11.97 3.39 -38.44
N PRO A 300 -11.34 3.48 -37.25
CA PRO A 300 -12.07 3.70 -36.01
C PRO A 300 -12.93 4.97 -36.16
N PRO A 301 -14.09 5.03 -35.50
CA PRO A 301 -14.96 6.20 -35.58
C PRO A 301 -14.16 7.46 -35.23
N SER A 302 -14.24 8.47 -36.11
CA SER A 302 -13.65 9.78 -35.85
C SER A 302 -14.11 10.30 -34.49
N PRO A 303 -13.21 10.79 -33.63
CA PRO A 303 -13.60 11.34 -32.34
C PRO A 303 -14.57 12.53 -32.52
N THR A 304 -15.60 12.55 -31.69
CA THR A 304 -16.62 13.60 -31.56
C THR A 304 -15.97 14.98 -31.29
N PRO A 305 -16.55 16.10 -31.77
CA PRO A 305 -15.92 17.43 -31.70
C PRO A 305 -15.61 17.81 -30.25
N THR A 306 -14.33 18.05 -29.97
CA THR A 306 -13.81 18.16 -28.60
C THR A 306 -13.71 19.62 -28.16
N LEU A 307 -14.25 19.95 -26.99
CA LEU A 307 -14.04 21.24 -26.35
C LEU A 307 -12.69 21.23 -25.61
N HIS A 308 -11.65 21.78 -26.22
CA HIS A 308 -10.43 22.14 -25.48
C HIS A 308 -10.68 23.43 -24.71
N ASP A 309 -10.27 23.50 -23.45
CA ASP A 309 -10.14 24.81 -22.83
C ASP A 309 -8.94 25.57 -23.42
N ASP A 310 -8.90 26.87 -23.19
CA ASP A 310 -7.83 27.76 -23.64
C ASP A 310 -6.45 27.41 -23.05
N ARG A 311 -6.41 26.51 -22.07
CA ARG A 311 -5.19 26.01 -21.41
C ARG A 311 -4.66 24.72 -22.05
N GLY A 312 -5.35 24.17 -23.04
CA GLY A 312 -4.95 22.94 -23.75
C GLY A 312 -5.31 21.67 -22.97
N VAL A 313 -6.20 21.75 -21.99
CA VAL A 313 -6.59 20.59 -21.18
C VAL A 313 -7.87 19.99 -21.74
N ARG A 314 -7.89 18.65 -21.86
CA ARG A 314 -9.05 17.89 -22.31
C ARG A 314 -9.43 16.87 -21.24
N VAL A 315 -10.70 16.86 -20.84
CA VAL A 315 -11.27 15.76 -20.07
C VAL A 315 -12.16 14.96 -21.01
N PHE A 316 -12.08 13.63 -20.97
CA PHE A 316 -12.81 12.78 -21.91
C PHE A 316 -13.42 11.57 -21.21
N THR A 317 -14.41 10.98 -21.88
CA THR A 317 -14.90 9.62 -21.65
C THR A 317 -14.62 8.80 -22.90
N ASP A 318 -14.45 7.49 -22.77
CA ASP A 318 -14.12 6.65 -23.94
C ASP A 318 -15.34 6.37 -24.84
N HIS A 319 -16.55 6.42 -24.26
CA HIS A 319 -17.83 6.29 -24.97
C HIS A 319 -18.81 7.41 -24.63
N GLU A 320 -19.78 7.63 -25.53
CA GLU A 320 -20.91 8.56 -25.35
C GLU A 320 -22.06 7.93 -24.55
N SER A 321 -22.07 6.61 -24.38
CA SER A 321 -23.11 5.90 -23.64
C SER A 321 -22.59 4.63 -22.95
N TYR A 322 -23.13 4.34 -21.76
CA TYR A 322 -22.81 3.15 -20.96
C TYR A 322 -24.09 2.58 -20.37
N TYR A 323 -24.07 1.29 -20.05
CA TYR A 323 -25.12 0.67 -19.26
C TYR A 323 -24.87 0.83 -17.76
N ILE A 324 -25.93 1.01 -16.99
CA ILE A 324 -25.86 0.96 -15.52
C ILE A 324 -25.34 -0.43 -15.10
N GLY A 325 -24.40 -0.44 -14.17
CA GLY A 325 -23.65 -1.62 -13.76
C GLY A 325 -22.40 -1.90 -14.61
N GLY A 326 -22.15 -1.09 -15.65
CA GLY A 326 -20.92 -1.12 -16.42
C GLY A 326 -19.83 -0.21 -15.84
N ILE A 327 -18.66 -0.25 -16.46
CA ILE A 327 -17.51 0.60 -16.12
C ILE A 327 -17.46 1.79 -17.08
N VAL A 328 -17.42 3.00 -16.53
CA VAL A 328 -17.16 4.24 -17.27
C VAL A 328 -15.66 4.50 -17.22
N THR A 329 -14.99 4.50 -18.38
CA THR A 329 -13.60 4.95 -18.47
C THR A 329 -13.58 6.43 -18.81
N PHE A 330 -12.79 7.20 -18.06
CA PHE A 330 -12.63 8.62 -18.28
C PHE A 330 -11.20 9.04 -18.04
N GLY A 331 -10.80 10.19 -18.55
CA GLY A 331 -9.42 10.65 -18.39
C GLY A 331 -9.26 12.14 -18.55
N ILE A 332 -8.03 12.58 -18.31
CA ILE A 332 -7.57 13.92 -18.59
C ILE A 332 -6.30 13.84 -19.44
N GLU A 333 -6.24 14.68 -20.46
CA GLU A 333 -5.12 14.84 -21.37
C GLU A 333 -4.66 16.29 -21.31
N ASN A 334 -3.37 16.50 -21.07
CA ASN A 334 -2.77 17.83 -21.02
C ASN A 334 -2.04 18.12 -22.34
N ASN A 335 -2.74 18.70 -23.30
CA ASN A 335 -2.15 19.20 -24.55
C ASN A 335 -1.54 20.60 -24.40
N GLY A 336 -1.55 21.18 -23.19
CA GLY A 336 -0.95 22.47 -22.89
C GLY A 336 0.58 22.40 -22.74
N HIS A 337 1.18 23.54 -22.38
CA HIS A 337 2.64 23.65 -22.20
C HIS A 337 3.07 23.75 -20.73
N LYS A 338 2.13 23.61 -19.78
CA LYS A 338 2.39 23.69 -18.34
C LYS A 338 1.86 22.46 -17.64
N ASN A 339 2.49 22.07 -16.53
CA ASN A 339 1.94 21.06 -15.63
C ASN A 339 0.59 21.53 -15.08
N ILE A 340 -0.36 20.62 -14.95
CA ILE A 340 -1.62 20.86 -14.25
C ILE A 340 -1.54 20.15 -12.92
N GLU A 341 -1.72 20.86 -11.82
CA GLU A 341 -1.70 20.31 -10.47
C GLU A 341 -3.10 20.31 -9.88
N PHE A 342 -3.50 19.18 -9.32
CA PHE A 342 -4.78 19.03 -8.64
C PHE A 342 -4.53 18.85 -7.14
N LEU A 343 -5.08 19.77 -6.36
CA LEU A 343 -5.22 19.60 -4.92
C LEU A 343 -6.21 18.44 -4.69
N TYR A 344 -5.94 17.58 -3.69
CA TYR A 344 -6.74 16.42 -3.26
C TYR A 344 -6.52 15.08 -4.00
N GLY A 345 -5.54 14.97 -4.90
CA GLY A 345 -5.19 13.71 -5.56
C GLY A 345 -6.27 13.16 -6.52
N ALA A 346 -5.89 12.22 -7.38
CA ALA A 346 -6.83 11.56 -8.29
C ALA A 346 -7.23 10.16 -7.78
N PRO A 347 -8.49 9.72 -7.94
CA PRO A 347 -9.60 10.40 -8.60
C PRO A 347 -10.45 11.28 -7.66
N ALA A 348 -10.01 11.54 -6.42
CA ALA A 348 -10.80 12.26 -5.41
C ALA A 348 -11.11 13.72 -5.82
N GLY A 349 -10.29 14.31 -6.70
CA GLY A 349 -10.54 15.60 -7.34
C GLY A 349 -11.60 15.63 -8.46
N ALA A 350 -12.30 14.52 -8.76
CA ALA A 350 -13.36 14.47 -9.75
C ALA A 350 -14.76 14.51 -9.12
N GLN A 351 -15.64 15.35 -9.66
CA GLN A 351 -17.06 15.47 -9.34
C GLN A 351 -17.90 15.03 -10.54
N ILE A 352 -19.14 14.60 -10.32
CA ILE A 352 -20.03 14.18 -11.40
C ILE A 352 -21.30 15.03 -11.36
N LYS A 353 -21.78 15.46 -12.52
CA LYS A 353 -23.12 16.04 -12.69
C LYS A 353 -24.03 15.02 -13.35
N GLN A 354 -25.24 14.89 -12.86
CA GLN A 354 -26.34 14.18 -13.51
C GLN A 354 -27.41 15.19 -13.91
N ASN A 355 -27.74 15.27 -15.20
CA ASN A 355 -28.73 16.21 -15.76
C ASN A 355 -28.50 17.65 -15.24
N GLY A 356 -27.24 18.10 -15.23
CA GLY A 356 -26.82 19.41 -14.73
C GLY A 356 -26.73 19.56 -13.19
N THR A 357 -27.18 18.58 -12.41
CA THR A 357 -27.16 18.61 -10.94
C THR A 357 -25.94 17.88 -10.39
N TRP A 358 -25.22 18.48 -9.45
CA TRP A 358 -24.08 17.83 -8.81
C TRP A 358 -24.48 16.59 -8.00
N ILE A 359 -23.78 15.49 -8.23
CA ILE A 359 -23.86 14.27 -7.43
C ILE A 359 -22.51 14.05 -6.75
N SER A 360 -22.53 13.74 -5.45
CA SER A 360 -21.27 13.59 -4.70
C SER A 360 -20.62 12.25 -5.05
N PHE A 361 -19.46 12.33 -5.68
CA PHE A 361 -18.62 11.17 -5.91
C PHE A 361 -17.76 10.96 -4.66
N ARG A 362 -18.24 10.15 -3.73
CA ARG A 362 -17.38 9.62 -2.67
C ARG A 362 -17.00 8.20 -3.11
N ALA A 363 -15.84 8.06 -3.74
CA ALA A 363 -15.31 6.75 -4.12
C ALA A 363 -15.34 5.84 -2.88
N PHE A 364 -16.23 4.84 -2.87
CA PHE A 364 -16.32 3.91 -1.76
C PHE A 364 -15.03 3.08 -1.71
N GLY A 365 -14.31 3.16 -0.59
CA GLY A 365 -13.22 2.23 -0.28
C GLY A 365 -11.85 2.84 -0.07
N VAL A 366 -11.64 4.10 -0.43
CA VAL A 366 -10.42 4.83 -0.07
C VAL A 366 -10.77 5.86 0.99
N ASN A 367 -10.51 5.50 2.25
CA ASN A 367 -10.31 6.49 3.31
C ASN A 367 -9.00 7.21 2.97
N MET A 368 -9.02 8.06 1.94
CA MET A 368 -7.93 9.00 1.74
C MET A 368 -8.10 9.99 2.88
N GLY A 369 -7.24 9.85 3.90
CA GLY A 369 -6.99 10.97 4.80
C GLY A 369 -6.61 12.20 3.96
N PRO A 370 -6.67 13.41 4.53
CA PRO A 370 -6.17 14.60 3.88
C PRO A 370 -4.64 14.53 3.76
N THR A 371 -4.12 13.69 2.86
CA THR A 371 -2.71 13.71 2.46
C THR A 371 -2.55 14.65 1.28
N GLU A 372 -1.48 15.43 1.30
CA GLU A 372 -1.02 16.34 0.24
C GLU A 372 -0.54 15.59 -1.02
N ASN A 373 -1.38 14.73 -1.59
CA ASN A 373 -1.10 14.14 -2.89
C ASN A 373 -1.42 15.17 -3.98
N ILE A 374 -0.53 16.15 -4.16
CA ILE A 374 -0.50 16.97 -5.37
C ILE A 374 -0.31 15.99 -6.53
N TRP A 375 -1.36 15.83 -7.32
CA TRP A 375 -1.32 15.01 -8.51
C TRP A 375 -1.16 15.91 -9.71
N SER A 376 -0.11 15.69 -10.50
CA SER A 376 0.18 16.45 -11.70
C SER A 376 -0.10 15.68 -12.98
N VAL A 377 -0.53 16.40 -14.02
CA VAL A 377 -0.57 15.92 -15.39
C VAL A 377 0.40 16.77 -16.20
N HIS A 378 1.48 16.17 -16.69
CA HIS A 378 2.51 16.87 -17.45
C HIS A 378 2.08 17.18 -18.89
N PRO A 379 2.68 18.17 -19.56
CA PRO A 379 2.48 18.39 -20.99
C PRO A 379 2.67 17.11 -21.83
N GLY A 380 1.69 16.79 -22.67
CA GLY A 380 1.63 15.58 -23.47
C GLY A 380 1.22 14.31 -22.73
N GLU A 381 0.93 14.40 -21.42
CA GLU A 381 0.50 13.27 -20.62
C GLU A 381 -1.02 13.09 -20.65
N THR A 382 -1.44 11.82 -20.73
CA THR A 382 -2.82 11.38 -20.56
C THR A 382 -2.90 10.47 -19.36
N LYS A 383 -3.87 10.71 -18.48
CA LYS A 383 -4.16 9.86 -17.34
C LYS A 383 -5.63 9.42 -17.36
N THR A 384 -5.84 8.12 -17.17
CA THR A 384 -7.16 7.47 -17.27
C THR A 384 -7.60 6.89 -15.92
N PHE A 385 -8.92 6.78 -15.77
CA PHE A 385 -9.63 6.39 -14.57
C PHE A 385 -10.84 5.54 -14.94
N MET A 386 -11.31 4.78 -13.98
CA MET A 386 -12.45 3.89 -14.14
C MET A 386 -13.46 4.12 -13.02
N TRP A 387 -14.74 4.22 -13.39
CA TRP A 387 -15.85 4.27 -12.46
C TRP A 387 -16.79 3.10 -12.71
N ASP A 388 -16.83 2.17 -11.74
CA ASP A 388 -17.80 1.08 -11.70
C ASP A 388 -19.16 1.61 -11.23
N THR A 389 -20.12 1.72 -12.17
CA THR A 389 -21.45 2.27 -11.88
C THR A 389 -22.32 1.33 -11.05
N SER A 390 -21.90 0.07 -10.83
CA SER A 390 -22.59 -0.84 -9.90
C SER A 390 -22.27 -0.53 -8.42
N LYS A 391 -21.14 0.14 -8.17
CA LYS A 391 -20.69 0.54 -6.84
C LYS A 391 -21.19 1.95 -6.59
N GLY A 392 -22.31 2.03 -5.90
CA GLY A 392 -23.14 3.23 -5.79
C GLY A 392 -22.45 4.56 -5.47
N CYS A 393 -23.09 5.66 -5.85
CA CYS A 393 -22.71 7.03 -5.55
C CYS A 393 -23.64 7.65 -4.48
N ARG A 394 -23.26 8.79 -3.88
CA ARG A 394 -24.15 9.54 -2.97
C ARG A 394 -24.74 10.75 -3.68
N ILE A 395 -26.06 10.89 -3.66
CA ILE A 395 -26.76 12.10 -4.13
C ILE A 395 -27.39 12.78 -2.93
N ALA A 396 -26.99 14.02 -2.62
CA ALA A 396 -27.60 14.84 -1.56
C ALA A 396 -27.84 14.06 -0.24
N ASP A 397 -26.77 13.45 0.29
CA ASP A 397 -26.73 12.62 1.51
C ASP A 397 -27.54 11.32 1.51
N LYS A 398 -28.19 10.96 0.39
CA LYS A 398 -28.80 9.63 0.22
C LYS A 398 -27.80 8.66 -0.39
N LYS A 399 -27.58 7.53 0.29
CA LYS A 399 -26.82 6.39 -0.23
C LYS A 399 -27.63 5.78 -1.37
N MET A 400 -27.21 5.99 -2.62
CA MET A 400 -27.72 5.23 -3.75
C MET A 400 -26.80 4.05 -4.00
N THR A 401 -27.38 2.89 -4.29
CA THR A 401 -26.62 1.68 -4.66
C THR A 401 -26.24 1.67 -6.13
N THR A 402 -27.01 2.36 -7.00
CA THR A 402 -26.78 2.46 -8.45
C THR A 402 -27.25 3.83 -8.96
N PRO A 403 -26.51 4.50 -9.86
CA PRO A 403 -26.92 5.78 -10.46
C PRO A 403 -28.15 5.58 -11.38
N PRO A 404 -29.12 6.53 -11.44
CA PRO A 404 -30.26 6.40 -12.35
C PRO A 404 -29.82 6.59 -13.82
N PRO A 405 -30.63 6.16 -14.80
CA PRO A 405 -30.40 6.53 -16.19
C PRO A 405 -30.42 8.05 -16.38
N GLY A 406 -29.66 8.57 -17.35
CA GLY A 406 -29.65 10.00 -17.66
C GLY A 406 -28.35 10.49 -18.30
N GLN A 407 -28.24 11.81 -18.45
CA GLN A 407 -27.03 12.48 -18.93
C GLN A 407 -26.09 12.76 -17.76
N TYR A 408 -24.81 12.45 -17.96
CA TYR A 408 -23.76 12.57 -16.97
C TYR A 408 -22.59 13.38 -17.51
N ARG A 409 -21.87 14.04 -16.61
CA ARG A 409 -20.66 14.79 -16.94
C ARG A 409 -19.66 14.69 -15.80
N ILE A 410 -18.39 14.40 -16.11
CA ILE A 410 -17.30 14.37 -15.13
C ILE A 410 -16.62 15.74 -15.12
N VAL A 411 -16.38 16.29 -13.94
CA VAL A 411 -15.79 17.62 -13.75
C VAL A 411 -14.69 17.53 -12.71
N PHE A 412 -13.45 17.84 -13.09
CA PHE A 412 -12.34 17.95 -12.15
C PHE A 412 -12.35 19.31 -11.44
N HIS A 413 -11.88 19.33 -10.18
CA HIS A 413 -11.58 20.57 -9.46
C HIS A 413 -10.65 21.46 -10.33
N GLY A 414 -11.02 22.74 -10.50
CA GLY A 414 -10.41 23.64 -11.50
C GLY A 414 -11.26 23.86 -12.75
N GLY A 415 -12.43 23.22 -12.84
CA GLY A 415 -13.47 23.50 -13.83
C GLY A 415 -13.35 22.75 -15.15
N PHE A 416 -12.37 21.85 -15.28
CA PHE A 416 -12.19 21.00 -16.45
C PHE A 416 -13.28 19.93 -16.48
N ALA A 417 -14.00 19.78 -17.58
CA ALA A 417 -15.15 18.88 -17.65
C ALA A 417 -15.16 18.06 -18.95
N SER A 418 -15.62 16.81 -18.86
CA SER A 418 -15.87 15.96 -20.02
C SER A 418 -17.00 16.50 -20.88
N ASP A 419 -17.20 15.92 -22.06
CA ASP A 419 -18.50 15.98 -22.74
C ASP A 419 -19.57 15.23 -21.93
N GLU A 420 -20.84 15.45 -22.27
CA GLU A 420 -21.94 14.69 -21.66
C GLU A 420 -21.96 13.25 -22.20
N PHE A 421 -22.23 12.28 -21.33
CA PHE A 421 -22.42 10.88 -21.68
C PHE A 421 -23.69 10.33 -21.06
N THR A 422 -24.28 9.30 -21.67
CA THR A 422 -25.56 8.73 -21.24
C THR A 422 -25.37 7.45 -20.45
N LEU A 423 -25.95 7.35 -19.25
CA LEU A 423 -26.17 6.06 -18.60
C LEU A 423 -27.56 5.53 -18.97
N MET A 424 -27.62 4.30 -19.48
CA MET A 424 -28.82 3.62 -19.94
C MET A 424 -29.17 2.42 -19.05
N GLU A 425 -30.46 2.10 -18.93
CA GLU A 425 -30.87 0.81 -18.37
C GLU A 425 -30.42 -0.30 -19.31
N ARG A 426 -30.00 -1.43 -18.73
CA ARG A 426 -29.72 -2.62 -19.51
C ARG A 426 -31.05 -3.22 -20.00
N PRO A 427 -31.18 -3.59 -21.29
CA PRO A 427 -32.37 -4.29 -21.78
C PRO A 427 -32.60 -5.59 -21.00
N GLU A 428 -33.83 -5.87 -20.60
CA GLU A 428 -34.18 -7.14 -19.96
C GLU A 428 -33.91 -8.32 -20.93
N GLY A 429 -33.09 -9.27 -20.50
CA GLY A 429 -32.83 -10.52 -21.24
C GLY A 429 -31.52 -10.57 -22.02
N GLU A 430 -30.72 -9.50 -22.07
CA GLU A 430 -29.35 -9.63 -22.55
C GLU A 430 -28.45 -10.28 -21.47
N PRO A 431 -27.64 -11.30 -21.82
CA PRO A 431 -26.72 -11.91 -20.88
C PRO A 431 -25.77 -10.85 -20.31
N GLU A 432 -25.39 -10.99 -19.04
CA GLU A 432 -24.36 -10.14 -18.45
C GLU A 432 -23.11 -10.20 -19.34
N MET A 433 -22.82 -9.12 -20.08
CA MET A 433 -21.53 -9.02 -20.73
C MET A 433 -20.47 -9.07 -19.64
N TYR A 434 -19.64 -10.11 -19.75
CA TYR A 434 -18.61 -10.53 -18.81
C TYR A 434 -17.81 -9.34 -18.29
N ASN A 435 -17.48 -9.38 -17.00
CA ASN A 435 -16.56 -8.42 -16.37
C ASN A 435 -15.20 -8.45 -17.10
N ILE A 436 -15.04 -7.58 -18.09
CA ILE A 436 -13.73 -7.18 -18.57
C ILE A 436 -13.18 -6.24 -17.50
N SER A 437 -12.46 -6.82 -16.55
CA SER A 437 -11.73 -6.05 -15.54
C SER A 437 -10.55 -5.38 -16.25
N THR A 438 -10.72 -4.14 -16.69
CA THR A 438 -9.59 -3.31 -17.16
C THR A 438 -8.77 -2.82 -15.98
N PHE A 439 -7.45 -2.81 -16.12
CA PHE A 439 -6.58 -2.14 -15.15
C PHE A 439 -6.51 -0.64 -15.47
N SER A 440 -6.06 0.17 -14.49
CA SER A 440 -5.74 1.58 -14.73
C SER A 440 -4.57 1.80 -15.70
N ASP A 441 -3.83 0.74 -16.05
CA ASP A 441 -2.75 0.73 -17.04
C ASP A 441 -3.22 0.25 -18.45
N GLY A 442 -4.52 0.04 -18.63
CA GLY A 442 -5.08 -0.41 -19.91
C GLY A 442 -4.85 -1.89 -20.22
N SER A 443 -4.40 -2.71 -19.26
CA SER A 443 -4.35 -4.15 -19.46
C SER A 443 -5.74 -4.82 -19.40
N HIS A 444 -5.96 -5.76 -20.32
CA HIS A 444 -7.20 -6.54 -20.45
C HIS A 444 -6.84 -8.02 -20.30
N LEU A 445 -7.15 -8.63 -19.16
CA LEU A 445 -6.94 -10.09 -19.02
C LEU A 445 -8.23 -10.84 -19.32
N GLU A 446 -8.10 -11.92 -20.08
CA GLU A 446 -9.18 -12.83 -20.42
C GLU A 446 -8.81 -14.26 -19.99
N ILE A 447 -9.74 -14.98 -19.37
CA ILE A 447 -9.59 -16.42 -19.06
C ILE A 447 -10.51 -17.21 -19.97
N VAL A 448 -9.94 -17.98 -20.89
CA VAL A 448 -10.69 -18.76 -21.90
C VAL A 448 -10.44 -20.25 -21.68
N THR A 449 -11.49 -21.04 -21.52
CA THR A 449 -11.41 -22.52 -21.55
C THR A 449 -11.45 -23.01 -22.99
N ASP A 450 -10.82 -24.15 -23.29
CA ASP A 450 -10.84 -24.71 -24.64
C ASP A 450 -12.21 -25.31 -25.01
N GLU A 451 -12.92 -25.85 -24.03
CA GLU A 451 -14.29 -26.35 -24.17
C GLU A 451 -15.24 -25.75 -23.12
N THR A 452 -16.56 -25.85 -23.38
CA THR A 452 -17.63 -25.43 -22.47
C THR A 452 -18.25 -26.62 -21.72
N SER A 453 -17.84 -27.85 -22.03
CA SER A 453 -18.32 -29.08 -21.39
C SER A 453 -17.22 -30.13 -21.38
N TYR A 454 -17.03 -30.80 -20.24
CA TYR A 454 -16.03 -31.85 -20.03
C TYR A 454 -16.71 -33.04 -19.36
N SER A 455 -16.15 -34.23 -19.51
CA SER A 455 -16.50 -35.41 -18.71
C SER A 455 -15.67 -35.45 -17.43
N ALA A 456 -16.21 -36.03 -16.37
CA ALA A 456 -15.43 -36.30 -15.17
C ALA A 456 -14.23 -37.22 -15.52
N GLY A 457 -13.01 -36.74 -15.30
CA GLY A 457 -11.79 -37.42 -15.75
C GLY A 457 -11.02 -36.68 -16.83
N ASP A 458 -11.64 -35.71 -17.50
CA ASP A 458 -10.98 -34.89 -18.51
C ASP A 458 -10.03 -33.86 -17.90
N VAL A 459 -9.12 -33.37 -18.74
CA VAL A 459 -8.22 -32.28 -18.43
C VAL A 459 -8.80 -30.98 -19.00
N VAL A 460 -9.28 -30.10 -18.12
CA VAL A 460 -9.75 -28.76 -18.50
C VAL A 460 -8.53 -27.91 -18.85
N THR A 461 -8.42 -27.45 -20.10
CA THR A 461 -7.33 -26.56 -20.50
C THR A 461 -7.86 -25.13 -20.58
N PHE A 462 -7.11 -24.17 -20.05
CA PHE A 462 -7.52 -22.76 -20.12
C PHE A 462 -6.33 -21.83 -20.33
N GLN A 463 -6.60 -20.70 -20.96
CA GLN A 463 -5.61 -19.68 -21.28
C GLN A 463 -5.90 -18.41 -20.50
N VAL A 464 -4.86 -17.84 -19.89
CA VAL A 464 -4.86 -16.45 -19.43
C VAL A 464 -4.19 -15.62 -20.51
N ILE A 465 -4.96 -14.71 -21.12
CA ILE A 465 -4.54 -13.89 -22.25
C ILE A 465 -4.45 -12.45 -21.78
N ASN A 466 -3.33 -11.78 -22.03
CA ASN A 466 -3.25 -10.33 -21.88
C ASN A 466 -3.57 -9.65 -23.21
N ASN A 467 -4.83 -9.26 -23.39
CA ASN A 467 -5.32 -8.43 -24.50
C ASN A 467 -5.01 -6.93 -24.29
N GLY A 468 -4.31 -6.59 -23.21
CA GLY A 468 -3.89 -5.25 -22.85
C GLY A 468 -2.82 -4.64 -23.74
N ALA A 469 -2.73 -3.31 -23.71
CA ALA A 469 -1.62 -2.58 -24.35
C ALA A 469 -0.32 -2.63 -23.52
N GLU A 470 -0.40 -3.00 -22.23
CA GLU A 470 0.71 -3.02 -21.29
C GLU A 470 0.97 -4.41 -20.68
N GLU A 471 2.17 -4.59 -20.11
CA GLU A 471 2.59 -5.82 -19.42
C GLU A 471 1.81 -6.00 -18.10
N SER A 472 1.06 -7.10 -17.97
CA SER A 472 0.42 -7.44 -16.69
C SER A 472 1.41 -8.15 -15.77
N ARG A 473 1.69 -7.53 -14.61
CA ARG A 473 2.56 -8.09 -13.57
C ARG A 473 1.76 -8.63 -12.40
N PHE A 474 1.98 -9.89 -12.05
CA PHE A 474 1.31 -10.54 -10.94
C PHE A 474 2.28 -10.73 -9.77
N PRO A 475 1.87 -10.44 -8.52
CA PRO A 475 2.69 -10.72 -7.36
C PRO A 475 3.03 -12.20 -7.28
N SER A 476 4.23 -12.52 -6.77
CA SER A 476 4.59 -13.91 -6.46
C SER A 476 3.54 -14.44 -5.47
N ASN A 477 2.72 -15.39 -5.92
CA ASN A 477 1.64 -16.07 -5.18
C ASN A 477 0.20 -15.61 -5.49
N THR A 478 -0.10 -15.10 -6.69
CA THR A 478 -1.49 -14.92 -7.12
C THR A 478 -2.23 -16.27 -7.18
N PRO A 479 -3.26 -16.50 -6.33
CA PRO A 479 -4.05 -17.73 -6.39
C PRO A 479 -4.96 -17.76 -7.61
N LEU A 480 -4.96 -18.91 -8.29
CA LEU A 480 -6.01 -19.30 -9.21
C LEU A 480 -6.97 -20.25 -8.48
N GLU A 481 -8.25 -19.88 -8.42
CA GLU A 481 -9.31 -20.56 -7.69
C GLU A 481 -10.32 -21.16 -8.68
N ILE A 482 -10.77 -22.39 -8.45
CA ILE A 482 -11.83 -23.02 -9.22
C ILE A 482 -13.10 -22.93 -8.38
N GLN A 483 -14.17 -22.39 -8.96
CA GLN A 483 -15.45 -22.25 -8.29
C GLN A 483 -16.50 -23.16 -8.93
N THR A 484 -17.43 -23.66 -8.12
CA THR A 484 -18.59 -24.43 -8.55
C THR A 484 -19.87 -23.73 -8.14
N LYS A 485 -20.90 -23.86 -8.96
CA LYS A 485 -22.21 -23.23 -8.72
C LYS A 485 -23.09 -24.18 -7.90
N LYS A 486 -23.27 -23.89 -6.61
CA LYS A 486 -24.16 -24.63 -5.69
C LYS A 486 -25.34 -23.76 -5.29
N ASN A 487 -26.56 -24.24 -5.55
CA ASN A 487 -27.80 -23.51 -5.24
C ASN A 487 -27.83 -22.08 -5.83
N GLY A 488 -27.31 -21.90 -7.04
CA GLY A 488 -27.23 -20.60 -7.71
C GLY A 488 -26.09 -19.69 -7.25
N ASN A 489 -25.36 -20.05 -6.18
CA ASN A 489 -24.23 -19.29 -5.66
C ASN A 489 -22.90 -19.92 -6.04
N TRP A 490 -21.89 -19.08 -6.27
CA TRP A 490 -20.52 -19.54 -6.49
C TRP A 490 -19.83 -19.79 -5.16
N ALA A 491 -19.28 -20.98 -5.00
CA ALA A 491 -18.41 -21.34 -3.90
C ALA A 491 -17.10 -21.90 -4.46
N PRO A 492 -15.97 -21.81 -3.73
CA PRO A 492 -14.80 -22.60 -4.03
C PRO A 492 -15.24 -24.05 -4.25
N ALA A 493 -14.79 -24.68 -5.34
CA ALA A 493 -15.03 -26.09 -5.52
C ALA A 493 -14.40 -26.83 -4.35
N ASP A 494 -15.14 -27.72 -3.69
CA ASP A 494 -14.63 -28.63 -2.66
C ASP A 494 -13.77 -29.71 -3.34
N ILE A 495 -12.76 -29.27 -4.11
CA ILE A 495 -11.73 -30.12 -4.67
C ILE A 495 -10.71 -30.34 -3.57
N LEU A 496 -10.48 -31.61 -3.22
CA LEU A 496 -9.46 -32.01 -2.25
C LEU A 496 -8.09 -31.45 -2.67
N PRO A 497 -7.12 -31.31 -1.75
CA PRO A 497 -5.85 -30.59 -1.91
C PRO A 497 -4.84 -31.25 -2.88
N CYS A 498 -5.37 -32.01 -3.83
CA CYS A 498 -4.77 -32.72 -4.93
C CYS A 498 -4.39 -31.80 -6.10
N THR A 499 -5.03 -30.63 -6.20
CA THR A 499 -4.35 -29.47 -6.80
C THR A 499 -3.32 -29.02 -5.78
N ASP A 500 -2.02 -29.09 -6.11
CA ASP A 500 -1.03 -28.27 -5.41
C ASP A 500 -1.65 -26.88 -5.25
N TYR A 501 -1.93 -26.54 -3.99
CA TYR A 501 -2.75 -25.40 -3.64
C TYR A 501 -2.09 -24.17 -4.24
N HIS A 502 -2.85 -23.54 -5.13
CA HIS A 502 -2.42 -22.50 -6.07
C HIS A 502 -1.60 -23.11 -7.21
N ILE A 503 -2.14 -23.05 -8.44
CA ILE A 503 -1.27 -22.83 -9.59
C ILE A 503 -0.59 -21.48 -9.30
N MET A 504 0.49 -21.51 -8.53
CA MET A 504 1.18 -20.32 -8.09
C MET A 504 1.74 -19.72 -9.34
N ALA A 505 1.14 -18.61 -9.74
CA ALA A 505 1.70 -17.73 -10.72
C ALA A 505 2.95 -17.04 -10.12
N LYS A 506 4.04 -17.79 -9.92
CA LYS A 506 5.26 -17.20 -9.36
C LYS A 506 5.87 -16.26 -10.40
N GLY A 507 5.75 -14.96 -10.13
CA GLY A 507 6.42 -13.91 -10.89
C GLY A 507 6.00 -13.87 -12.35
N TRP A 508 4.69 -13.93 -12.62
CA TRP A 508 4.22 -13.80 -13.99
C TRP A 508 4.27 -12.36 -14.43
N ASN A 509 4.97 -12.15 -15.53
CA ASN A 509 4.66 -11.08 -16.45
C ASN A 509 3.97 -11.72 -17.67
N LEU A 510 2.89 -11.10 -18.13
CA LEU A 510 2.28 -11.40 -19.42
C LEU A 510 2.46 -10.17 -20.30
N GLN A 511 3.23 -10.29 -21.38
CA GLN A 511 3.34 -9.22 -22.37
C GLN A 511 2.00 -9.01 -23.11
N PRO A 512 1.76 -7.83 -23.69
CA PRO A 512 0.66 -7.61 -24.62
C PRO A 512 0.56 -8.70 -25.69
N GLY A 513 -0.61 -9.32 -25.81
CA GLY A 513 -0.89 -10.45 -26.72
C GLY A 513 -0.37 -11.81 -26.27
N GLU A 514 0.37 -11.89 -25.16
CA GLU A 514 0.87 -13.16 -24.62
C GLU A 514 -0.26 -14.02 -24.06
N LYS A 515 -0.17 -15.32 -24.30
CA LYS A 515 -1.11 -16.32 -23.79
C LYS A 515 -0.34 -17.34 -22.96
N LYS A 516 -0.80 -17.61 -21.74
CA LYS A 516 -0.31 -18.74 -20.94
C LYS A 516 -1.39 -19.76 -20.73
N THR A 517 -1.05 -21.02 -21.00
CA THR A 517 -1.96 -22.15 -20.91
C THR A 517 -1.76 -22.90 -19.60
N TYR A 518 -2.87 -23.25 -18.97
CA TYR A 518 -2.96 -24.02 -17.74
C TYR A 518 -3.88 -25.21 -17.97
N TRP A 519 -3.78 -26.18 -17.08
CA TRP A 519 -4.63 -27.36 -17.12
C TRP A 519 -5.08 -27.74 -15.71
N TRP A 520 -6.29 -28.27 -15.62
CA TRP A 520 -6.86 -28.86 -14.41
C TRP A 520 -7.37 -30.27 -14.74
N ASP A 521 -6.77 -31.29 -14.10
CA ASP A 521 -7.22 -32.68 -14.22
C ASP A 521 -8.41 -32.92 -13.29
N THR A 522 -9.60 -33.13 -13.88
CA THR A 522 -10.85 -33.36 -13.15
C THR A 522 -10.98 -34.79 -12.61
N GLY A 523 -10.10 -35.70 -13.04
CA GLY A 523 -10.04 -37.10 -12.59
C GLY A 523 -9.10 -37.37 -11.43
N GLY A 524 -8.32 -36.37 -10.98
CA GLY A 524 -7.43 -36.50 -9.82
C GLY A 524 -6.27 -37.49 -10.02
N THR A 525 -5.90 -37.83 -11.26
CA THR A 525 -5.04 -38.99 -11.56
C THR A 525 -3.55 -38.83 -11.20
N LYS A 526 -3.10 -37.63 -10.80
CA LYS A 526 -1.67 -37.34 -10.50
C LYS A 526 -1.30 -37.22 -9.02
N CYS A 527 -2.16 -37.61 -8.09
CA CYS A 527 -1.84 -37.54 -6.67
C CYS A 527 -1.17 -38.81 -6.14
N GLU A 528 0.15 -38.90 -6.27
CA GLU A 528 0.94 -40.05 -5.83
C GLU A 528 0.98 -40.27 -4.30
N SER A 529 0.43 -39.38 -3.47
CA SER A 529 0.67 -39.37 -2.02
C SER A 529 -0.47 -39.82 -1.10
N ARG A 530 -1.67 -40.16 -1.61
CA ARG A 530 -2.73 -40.79 -0.76
C ARG A 530 -3.54 -41.86 -1.52
N LEU A 531 -3.55 -43.06 -0.95
CA LEU A 531 -4.23 -44.29 -1.42
C LEU A 531 -5.76 -44.27 -1.19
N GLU A 532 -6.42 -43.11 -1.28
CA GLU A 532 -7.89 -43.05 -1.16
C GLU A 532 -8.54 -43.11 -2.56
N GLU A 533 -9.59 -43.92 -2.67
CA GLU A 533 -10.23 -44.42 -3.89
C GLU A 533 -10.70 -43.31 -4.86
N ASN A 534 -10.41 -43.48 -6.15
CA ASN A 534 -10.98 -42.80 -7.34
C ASN A 534 -11.95 -41.64 -7.06
N MET A 535 -11.43 -40.46 -6.75
CA MET A 535 -12.25 -39.27 -6.54
C MET A 535 -12.36 -38.49 -7.84
N THR A 536 -13.53 -38.56 -8.47
CA THR A 536 -13.84 -37.75 -9.65
C THR A 536 -14.47 -36.42 -9.23
N THR A 537 -14.23 -35.38 -10.02
CA THR A 537 -14.87 -34.09 -9.81
C THR A 537 -16.39 -34.23 -10.03
N PRO A 538 -17.24 -33.79 -9.08
CA PRO A 538 -18.68 -33.95 -9.21
C PRO A 538 -19.23 -33.25 -10.46
N PRO A 539 -20.25 -33.82 -11.12
CA PRO A 539 -20.94 -33.13 -12.20
C PRO A 539 -21.51 -31.78 -11.73
N GLY A 540 -21.40 -30.74 -12.56
CA GLY A 540 -21.85 -29.40 -12.18
C GLY A 540 -21.35 -28.30 -13.10
N ILE A 541 -21.70 -27.06 -12.78
CA ILE A 541 -21.25 -25.86 -13.48
C ILE A 541 -20.08 -25.26 -12.71
N TYR A 542 -19.00 -24.98 -13.42
CA TYR A 542 -17.72 -24.51 -12.90
C TYR A 542 -17.28 -23.22 -13.60
N ARG A 543 -16.37 -22.48 -12.95
CA ARG A 543 -15.61 -21.38 -13.55
C ARG A 543 -14.24 -21.26 -12.87
N ILE A 544 -13.31 -20.61 -13.54
CA ILE A 544 -11.98 -20.30 -13.04
C ILE A 544 -11.93 -18.84 -12.64
N VAL A 545 -11.38 -18.55 -11.46
CA VAL A 545 -11.23 -17.21 -10.89
C VAL A 545 -9.77 -16.94 -10.56
N LEU A 546 -9.18 -15.92 -11.16
CA LEU A 546 -7.85 -15.42 -10.79
C LEU A 546 -8.03 -14.24 -9.84
N ARG A 547 -7.55 -14.35 -8.60
CA ARG A 547 -7.67 -13.29 -7.58
C ARG A 547 -6.30 -12.78 -7.17
N PHE A 548 -6.10 -11.47 -7.15
CA PHE A 548 -4.96 -10.90 -6.43
C PHE A 548 -5.34 -9.62 -5.70
N GLY A 549 -4.70 -9.42 -4.56
CA GLY A 549 -4.81 -8.19 -3.79
C GLY A 549 -4.02 -7.08 -4.48
N THR A 550 -4.68 -5.96 -4.76
CA THR A 550 -4.01 -4.70 -5.02
C THR A 550 -4.23 -3.76 -3.85
N TYR A 551 -3.47 -2.67 -3.80
CA TYR A 551 -3.70 -1.58 -2.84
C TYR A 551 -5.10 -0.95 -2.97
N LYS A 552 -5.81 -1.17 -4.09
CA LYS A 552 -7.20 -0.72 -4.34
C LYS A 552 -8.25 -1.78 -4.01
N GLY A 553 -7.86 -2.93 -3.46
CA GLY A 553 -8.74 -4.07 -3.17
C GLY A 553 -8.46 -5.29 -4.06
N PRO A 554 -9.19 -6.41 -3.84
CA PRO A 554 -9.04 -7.61 -4.65
C PRO A 554 -9.55 -7.37 -6.08
N ILE A 555 -8.74 -7.72 -7.07
CA ILE A 555 -9.15 -7.79 -8.47
C ILE A 555 -9.44 -9.26 -8.80
N GLU A 556 -10.57 -9.51 -9.45
CA GLU A 556 -10.98 -10.84 -9.89
C GLU A 556 -11.11 -10.87 -11.42
N PHE A 557 -10.55 -11.92 -12.02
CA PHE A 557 -10.80 -12.29 -13.42
C PHE A 557 -11.49 -13.63 -13.44
N VAL A 558 -12.57 -13.73 -14.21
CA VAL A 558 -13.47 -14.88 -14.17
C VAL A 558 -13.62 -15.44 -15.58
N SER A 559 -13.44 -16.75 -15.75
CA SER A 559 -13.71 -17.41 -17.02
C SER A 559 -15.22 -17.46 -17.33
N GLY A 560 -15.57 -17.82 -18.56
CA GLY A 560 -16.91 -18.33 -18.84
C GLY A 560 -17.26 -19.55 -17.98
N GLU A 561 -18.57 -19.83 -17.85
CA GLU A 561 -19.07 -21.04 -17.21
C GLU A 561 -18.79 -22.26 -18.11
N PHE A 562 -18.37 -23.37 -17.51
CA PHE A 562 -18.26 -24.67 -18.19
C PHE A 562 -18.87 -25.78 -17.33
N THR A 563 -19.30 -26.87 -17.96
CA THR A 563 -19.96 -27.98 -17.27
C THR A 563 -19.04 -29.19 -17.17
N ILE A 564 -19.03 -29.87 -16.02
CA ILE A 564 -18.50 -31.24 -15.90
C ILE A 564 -19.68 -32.20 -15.87
N GLN A 565 -19.69 -33.17 -16.77
CA GLN A 565 -20.72 -34.21 -16.89
C GLN A 565 -20.27 -35.50 -16.20
N GLU A 566 -21.24 -36.31 -15.78
CA GLU A 566 -20.97 -37.63 -15.23
C GLU A 566 -20.36 -38.53 -16.33
N GLU A 567 -19.31 -39.28 -15.99
CA GLU A 567 -18.70 -40.25 -16.92
C GLU A 567 -19.72 -41.37 -17.22
N ILE A 568 -20.33 -41.35 -18.40
CA ILE A 568 -21.20 -42.45 -18.84
C ILE A 568 -20.28 -43.59 -19.27
N ARG A 569 -19.93 -44.48 -18.33
CA ARG A 569 -19.24 -45.73 -18.67
C ARG A 569 -20.17 -46.59 -19.54
N THR A 570 -19.86 -46.66 -20.82
CA THR A 570 -20.58 -47.46 -21.82
C THR A 570 -20.44 -48.98 -21.64
N GLY A 571 -19.92 -49.44 -20.49
CA GLY A 571 -19.71 -50.85 -20.16
C GLY A 571 -20.79 -51.50 -19.29
N ASP A 572 -21.76 -50.75 -18.76
CA ASP A 572 -22.85 -51.27 -17.90
C ASP A 572 -24.24 -51.19 -18.58
N LEU A 573 -24.31 -51.38 -19.91
CA LEU A 573 -25.56 -51.56 -20.66
C LEU A 573 -25.69 -52.97 -21.25
#